data_AF-A0A1V6E8P1-F1
#
_entry.id   AF-A0A1V6E8P1-F1
#
_cell.length_a   1.000
_cell.length_b   1.000
_cell.length_c   1.000
_cell.angle_alpha   90.00
_cell.angle_beta   90.00
_cell.angle_gamma   90.00
#
_symmetry.space_group_name_H-M   'P 1'
#
loop_
_entity.id
_entity.type
_entity.pdbx_description
1 polymer ?
#
loop_
_entity_poly.entity_id
_entity_poly.type
_entity_poly.pdbx_seq_one_letter_code
_entity_poly.pdbx_strand_id
1 'polypeptide(L)'
;MALRWRARAVLLVAMNTPAPKSNDPLHGITLEKIVTKLAEEHGWPELARLIPIRCFLYDPSVKSSLTFLRKTPWARKKVEDLYVWTITRRTE
;
A
#
# COMPACT_ATOMS: atom_id res chain seq x y z
N MET A 1 36.90 -45.31 -40.31
CA MET A 1 37.57 -44.06 -39.90
C MET A 1 36.56 -42.91 -39.97
N ALA A 2 35.74 -42.75 -38.93
CA ALA A 2 34.75 -41.68 -38.85
C ALA A 2 35.26 -40.58 -37.90
N LEU A 3 35.21 -39.37 -38.41
CA LEU A 3 35.81 -38.16 -37.90
C LEU A 3 35.17 -37.67 -36.58
N ARG A 4 36.07 -37.24 -35.69
CA ARG A 4 36.03 -35.99 -34.91
C ARG A 4 35.38 -36.01 -33.51
N TRP A 5 36.24 -35.56 -32.62
CA TRP A 5 36.13 -35.39 -31.19
C TRP A 5 35.70 -33.95 -30.84
N ARG A 6 35.05 -33.82 -29.66
CA ARG A 6 35.08 -32.69 -28.71
C ARG A 6 34.37 -31.36 -29.06
N ALA A 7 33.22 -31.18 -28.41
CA ALA A 7 32.88 -30.18 -27.38
C ALA A 7 33.37 -28.71 -27.51
N ARG A 8 32.42 -27.76 -27.49
CA ARG A 8 32.09 -26.84 -26.36
C ARG A 8 31.39 -25.56 -26.87
N ALA A 9 30.32 -25.18 -26.14
CA ALA A 9 29.83 -23.84 -25.76
C ALA A 9 29.69 -22.76 -26.87
N VAL A 10 28.69 -21.89 -26.94
CA VAL A 10 28.17 -20.88 -26.00
C VAL A 10 26.91 -20.32 -26.72
N LEU A 11 25.72 -20.17 -26.13
CA LEU A 11 25.16 -18.95 -25.51
C LEU A 11 23.70 -19.35 -25.18
N LEU A 12 23.28 -19.46 -23.91
CA LEU A 12 22.67 -18.35 -23.15
C LEU A 12 21.61 -17.56 -23.93
N VAL A 13 20.37 -18.06 -23.93
CA VAL A 13 19.19 -17.18 -23.78
C VAL A 13 18.55 -17.55 -22.45
N ALA A 14 18.95 -16.79 -21.44
CA ALA A 14 18.32 -16.76 -20.15
C ALA A 14 17.01 -15.95 -20.23
N MET A 15 16.02 -16.39 -19.46
CA MET A 15 14.98 -15.62 -18.76
C MET A 15 14.10 -14.64 -19.55
N ASN A 16 12.84 -15.05 -19.77
CA ASN A 16 11.73 -14.11 -19.62
C ASN A 16 10.63 -14.77 -18.78
N THR A 17 10.93 -14.98 -17.50
CA THR A 17 9.92 -15.32 -16.50
C THR A 17 9.38 -14.00 -15.96
N PRO A 18 8.12 -13.59 -16.22
CA PRO A 18 7.53 -12.51 -15.46
C PRO A 18 7.48 -12.98 -14.01
N ALA A 19 8.31 -12.39 -13.15
CA ALA A 19 8.28 -12.66 -11.73
C ALA A 19 6.82 -12.54 -11.23
N PRO A 20 6.32 -13.45 -10.38
CA PRO A 20 5.09 -13.20 -9.68
C PRO A 20 5.32 -11.94 -8.87
N LYS A 21 4.61 -10.87 -9.26
CA LYS A 21 4.58 -9.62 -8.52
C LYS A 21 3.89 -9.99 -7.21
N SER A 22 4.68 -10.36 -6.20
CA SER A 22 4.21 -10.50 -4.82
C SER A 22 3.86 -9.09 -4.38
N ASN A 23 2.67 -8.67 -4.81
CA ASN A 23 2.07 -7.42 -4.44
C ASN A 23 1.43 -7.68 -3.09
N ASP A 24 2.25 -7.98 -2.07
CA ASP A 24 1.82 -8.03 -0.68
C ASP A 24 1.32 -6.63 -0.35
N PRO A 25 0.00 -6.37 -0.43
CA PRO A 25 -0.53 -5.02 -0.53
C PRO A 25 -0.53 -4.30 0.82
N LEU A 26 0.11 -4.90 1.83
CA LEU A 26 0.12 -4.51 3.22
C LEU A 26 1.52 -4.51 3.85
N HIS A 27 2.57 -4.93 3.13
CA HIS A 27 3.89 -5.03 3.76
C HIS A 27 4.55 -3.66 3.89
N GLY A 28 4.58 -3.12 5.11
CA GLY A 28 5.27 -1.87 5.45
C GLY A 28 4.44 -0.59 5.32
N ILE A 29 3.11 -0.68 5.34
CA ILE A 29 2.26 0.52 5.23
C ILE A 29 2.29 1.31 6.54
N THR A 30 2.85 2.51 6.46
CA THR A 30 2.87 3.46 7.59
C THR A 30 1.51 4.12 7.77
N LEU A 31 1.22 4.60 8.98
CA LEU A 31 0.02 5.38 9.27
C LEU A 31 -0.12 6.61 8.34
N GLU A 32 1.01 7.19 7.93
CA GLU A 32 1.05 8.27 6.93
C GLU A 32 0.50 7.83 5.58
N LYS A 33 0.91 6.64 5.13
CA LYS A 33 0.47 6.07 3.86
C LYS A 33 -1.01 5.72 3.91
N ILE A 34 -1.50 5.21 5.04
CA ILE A 34 -2.92 4.92 5.26
C ILE A 34 -3.75 6.20 5.10
N VAL A 35 -3.41 7.25 5.86
CA VAL A 35 -4.16 8.52 5.82
C VAL A 35 -4.11 9.14 4.42
N THR A 36 -2.94 9.14 3.78
CA THR A 36 -2.79 9.65 2.41
C THR A 36 -3.68 8.89 1.43
N LYS A 37 -3.69 7.56 1.48
CA LYS A 37 -4.52 6.73 0.60
C LYS A 37 -6.01 6.94 0.83
N LEU A 38 -6.44 6.99 2.10
CA LEU A 38 -7.83 7.27 2.44
C LEU A 38 -8.27 8.66 1.96
N ALA A 39 -7.40 9.67 2.09
CA ALA A 39 -7.68 11.02 1.64
C ALA A 39 -7.72 11.13 0.10
N GLU A 40 -6.86 10.40 -0.61
CA GLU A 40 -6.88 10.32 -2.08
C GLU A 40 -8.15 9.65 -2.61
N GLU A 41 -8.64 8.60 -1.94
CA GLU A 41 -9.77 7.79 -2.40
C GLU A 41 -11.14 8.35 -1.99
N HIS A 42 -11.30 8.72 -0.71
CA HIS A 42 -12.60 9.18 -0.17
C HIS A 42 -12.70 10.71 -0.09
N GLY A 43 -11.56 11.38 0.00
CA GLY A 43 -11.51 12.80 0.30
C GLY A 43 -11.75 13.11 1.78
N TRP A 44 -11.23 14.25 2.23
CA TRP A 44 -11.38 14.74 3.59
C TRP A 44 -12.82 14.93 4.09
N PRO A 45 -13.81 15.43 3.30
CA PRO A 45 -15.16 15.61 3.81
C PRO A 45 -15.84 14.29 4.16
N GLU A 46 -15.56 13.22 3.40
CA GLU A 46 -16.12 11.90 3.68
C GLU A 46 -15.44 11.25 4.89
N LEU A 47 -14.11 11.42 5.00
CA LEU A 47 -13.38 11.01 6.21
C LEU A 47 -13.90 11.70 7.47
N ALA A 48 -14.28 12.98 7.38
CA ALA A 48 -14.88 13.71 8.49
C ALA A 48 -16.29 13.20 8.86
N ARG A 49 -17.04 12.65 7.90
CA ARG A 49 -18.34 12.00 8.17
C ARG A 49 -18.16 10.65 8.85
N LEU A 50 -17.23 9.84 8.36
CA LEU A 50 -16.94 8.51 8.89
C LEU A 50 -16.26 8.58 10.27
N ILE A 51 -15.34 9.53 10.42
CA ILE A 51 -14.53 9.75 11.60
C ILE A 51 -14.63 11.23 11.96
N PRO A 52 -15.61 11.64 12.80
CA PRO A 52 -15.86 13.03 13.15
C PRO A 52 -14.80 13.56 14.12
N ILE A 53 -13.60 13.80 13.60
CA ILE A 53 -12.47 14.41 14.32
C ILE A 53 -12.17 15.79 13.76
N ARG A 54 -11.79 16.71 14.65
CA ARG A 54 -11.54 18.12 14.30
C ARG A 54 -10.49 18.29 13.20
N CYS A 55 -9.46 17.45 13.15
CA CYS A 55 -8.42 17.58 12.11
C CYS A 55 -8.96 17.35 10.70
N PHE A 56 -9.95 16.48 10.49
CA PHE A 56 -10.52 16.27 9.15
C PHE A 56 -11.51 17.38 8.74
N LEU A 57 -12.10 18.09 9.71
CA LEU A 57 -13.07 19.16 9.47
C LEU A 57 -12.42 20.53 9.24
N TYR A 58 -11.41 20.88 10.04
CA TYR A 58 -10.87 22.24 10.09
C TYR A 58 -9.49 22.40 9.46
N ASP A 59 -8.64 21.38 9.55
CA ASP A 59 -7.27 21.42 9.03
C ASP A 59 -6.94 20.09 8.30
N PRO A 60 -7.63 19.81 7.17
CA PRO A 60 -7.53 18.55 6.47
C PRO A 60 -6.16 18.37 5.82
N SER A 61 -5.21 17.86 6.59
CA SER A 61 -3.83 17.62 6.19
C SER A 61 -3.29 16.35 6.80
N VAL A 62 -2.45 15.64 6.06
CA VAL A 62 -1.81 14.39 6.50
C VAL A 62 -0.94 14.64 7.76
N LYS A 63 -0.15 15.71 7.78
CA LYS A 63 0.73 16.03 8.93
C LYS A 63 -0.04 16.35 10.21
N SER A 64 -1.12 17.13 10.08
CA SER A 64 -2.02 17.50 11.18
C SER A 64 -2.72 16.27 11.75
N SER A 65 -3.25 15.44 10.85
CA SER A 65 -3.87 14.15 11.17
C SER A 65 -2.91 13.23 11.90
N LEU A 66 -1.68 13.04 11.42
CA LEU A 66 -0.68 12.19 12.10
C LEU A 66 -0.33 12.68 13.50
N THR A 67 -0.19 13.98 13.68
CA THR A 67 0.07 14.56 15.00
C THR A 67 -1.08 14.28 15.97
N PHE A 68 -2.33 14.34 15.49
CA PHE A 68 -3.52 14.00 16.27
C PHE A 68 -3.62 12.48 16.56
N LEU A 69 -3.47 11.63 15.53
CA LEU A 69 -3.54 10.16 15.65
C LEU A 69 -2.39 9.57 16.48
N ARG A 70 -1.30 10.32 16.71
CA ARG A 70 -0.26 9.96 17.68
C ARG A 70 -0.70 10.14 19.12
N LYS A 71 -1.50 11.17 19.42
CA LYS A 71 -2.01 11.48 20.76
C LYS A 71 -3.30 10.74 21.09
N THR A 72 -4.06 10.32 20.09
CA THR A 72 -5.40 9.76 20.25
C THR A 72 -5.49 8.35 19.65
N PRO A 73 -5.19 7.29 20.43
CA PRO A 73 -5.07 5.92 19.92
C PRO A 73 -6.40 5.35 19.40
N TRP A 74 -7.54 5.68 20.01
CA TRP A 74 -8.84 5.21 19.53
C TRP A 74 -9.16 5.73 18.13
N ALA A 75 -8.72 6.94 17.78
CA ALA A 75 -8.93 7.54 16.47
C ALA A 75 -8.04 6.88 15.42
N ARG A 76 -6.79 6.56 15.79
CA ARG A 76 -5.89 5.76 14.94
C ARG A 76 -6.53 4.44 14.56
N LYS A 77 -7.05 3.70 15.55
CA LYS A 77 -7.69 2.41 15.31
C LYS A 77 -8.84 2.54 14.29
N LYS A 78 -9.70 3.55 14.43
CA LYS A 78 -10.79 3.80 13.45
C LYS A 78 -10.28 4.07 12.03
N VAL A 79 -9.19 4.83 11.89
CA VAL A 79 -8.57 5.10 10.58
C VAL A 79 -8.01 3.81 9.97
N GLU A 80 -7.38 2.97 10.78
CA GLU A 80 -6.87 1.65 10.36
C GLU A 80 -8.02 0.71 9.97
N ASP A 81 -9.09 0.64 10.76
CA ASP A 81 -10.28 -0.16 10.46
C ASP A 81 -10.93 0.27 9.13
N LEU A 82 -11.06 1.59 8.90
CA LEU A 82 -11.58 2.13 7.65
C LEU A 82 -10.68 1.79 6.45
N TYR A 83 -9.37 1.80 6.65
CA TYR A 83 -8.42 1.39 5.63
C TYR A 83 -8.57 -0.08 5.25
N VAL A 84 -8.67 -0.97 6.25
CA VAL A 84 -8.93 -2.40 6.04
C VAL A 84 -10.23 -2.60 5.26
N TRP A 85 -11.31 -1.93 5.66
CA TRP A 85 -12.58 -2.01 4.94
C TRP A 85 -12.46 -1.56 3.47
N THR A 86 -11.72 -0.48 3.21
CA THR A 86 -11.50 0.05 1.86
C THR A 86 -10.70 -0.90 0.98
N ILE A 87 -9.65 -1.53 1.52
CA ILE A 87 -8.84 -2.51 0.76
C ILE A 87 -9.59 -3.83 0.56
N THR A 88 -10.34 -4.31 1.56
CA THR A 88 -11.10 -5.56 1.46
C THR A 88 -12.12 -5.46 0.33
N ARG A 89 -12.87 -4.35 0.25
CA ARG A 89 -13.85 -4.11 -0.82
C ARG A 89 -13.22 -4.02 -2.23
N ARG A 90 -11.93 -3.72 -2.33
CA ARG A 90 -11.22 -3.61 -3.62
C ARG A 90 -10.77 -4.96 -4.16
N THR A 91 -10.48 -5.90 -3.26
CA THR A 91 -9.90 -7.19 -3.62
C THR A 91 -10.95 -8.28 -3.90
N GLU A 92 -12.23 -7.94 -3.88
CA GLU A 92 -13.36 -8.76 -4.35
C GLU A 92 -13.64 -8.47 -5.83
#